data_AF-A0A929L193-F1
#
_entry.id   AF-A0A929L193-F1
#
_cell.length_a   1.000
_cell.length_b   1.000
_cell.length_c   1.000
_cell.angle_alpha   90.00
_cell.angle_beta   90.00
_cell.angle_gamma   90.00
#
_symmetry.space_group_name_H-M   'P 1'
#
loop_
_entity.id
_entity.type
_entity.pdbx_description
1 polymer ?
#
loop_
_entity_poly.entity_id
_entity_poly.type
_entity_poly.pdbx_seq_one_letter_code
_entity_poly.pdbx_strand_id
1 'polypeptide(L)'
;MSILHILNGDSTLYSFKQTDIDGDTMVWREVLSQGPLSTKITSADFWRTRAEFIRDVFKADTYQQDMIDQLAMLSEAYDEVNLWFEFDLHCQVNMLGVMNYFNQLSSLSSPAICLICPAEYPNKPDFRGMGELNGEELEYLYDNIRVQLSEADFVIAAEAWELYVNGNAADLQRYLNTNTFWGSLHCLKDALAAQLKRLQTNALGLNYIEQQLLHIYNSGITDRGELYRTFWNTEKIYGFGDTELDIYMEGLRGKGHLKPMSS
;
A
#
# COMPACT_ATOMS: atom_id res chain seq x y z
N MET A 1 -13.92 22.20 12.84
CA MET A 1 -12.78 21.84 11.99
C MET A 1 -13.25 20.72 11.11
N SER A 2 -13.20 20.87 9.80
CA SER A 2 -13.61 19.82 8.85
C SER A 2 -12.45 18.84 8.69
N ILE A 3 -12.68 17.55 8.95
CA ILE A 3 -11.65 16.51 8.95
C ILE A 3 -12.05 15.41 7.98
N LEU A 4 -11.08 14.94 7.18
CA LEU A 4 -11.20 13.73 6.38
C LEU A 4 -10.23 12.66 6.89
N HIS A 5 -10.71 11.44 7.09
CA HIS A 5 -9.87 10.27 7.36
C HIS A 5 -9.79 9.39 6.12
N ILE A 6 -8.58 9.18 5.61
CA ILE A 6 -8.31 8.28 4.49
C ILE A 6 -7.75 6.97 5.06
N LEU A 7 -8.51 5.90 4.95
CA LEU A 7 -8.15 4.57 5.45
C LEU A 7 -7.62 3.69 4.30
N ASN A 8 -6.53 2.94 4.53
CA ASN A 8 -5.98 2.06 3.49
C ASN A 8 -6.93 0.92 3.07
N GLY A 9 -7.85 0.46 3.93
CA GLY A 9 -8.73 -0.66 3.60
C GLY A 9 -9.93 -0.83 4.53
N ASP A 10 -10.86 -1.70 4.12
CA ASP A 10 -12.13 -1.94 4.81
C ASP A 10 -11.97 -2.57 6.20
N SER A 11 -10.89 -3.33 6.43
CA SER A 11 -10.59 -3.92 7.74
C SER A 11 -10.48 -2.84 8.82
N THR A 12 -9.77 -1.74 8.53
CA THR A 12 -9.63 -0.60 9.44
C THR A 12 -10.95 0.16 9.56
N LEU A 13 -11.74 0.29 8.47
CA LEU A 13 -13.03 0.97 8.50
C LEU A 13 -14.00 0.36 9.52
N TYR A 14 -14.03 -0.97 9.65
CA TYR A 14 -14.92 -1.64 10.59
C TYR A 14 -14.67 -1.23 12.04
N SER A 15 -13.41 -1.15 12.44
CA SER A 15 -13.01 -0.71 13.78
C SER A 15 -13.06 0.81 13.93
N PHE A 16 -12.75 1.56 12.87
CA PHE A 16 -12.80 3.02 12.87
C PHE A 16 -14.21 3.55 13.15
N LYS A 17 -15.25 2.88 12.62
CA LYS A 17 -16.65 3.21 12.90
C LYS A 17 -17.07 3.04 14.38
N GLN A 18 -16.22 2.44 15.20
CA GLN A 18 -16.45 2.26 16.64
C GLN A 18 -15.76 3.36 17.46
N THR A 19 -15.03 4.28 16.81
CA THR A 19 -14.36 5.40 17.46
C THR A 19 -15.31 6.60 17.62
N ASP A 20 -14.98 7.49 18.55
CA ASP A 20 -15.59 8.81 18.72
C ASP A 20 -14.80 9.90 17.95
N ILE A 21 -13.97 9.53 16.97
CA ILE A 21 -13.20 10.49 16.16
C ILE A 21 -14.13 11.19 15.14
N ASP A 22 -14.26 12.50 15.27
CA ASP A 22 -15.03 13.33 14.34
C ASP A 22 -14.36 13.43 12.96
N GLY A 23 -15.14 13.25 11.89
CA GLY A 23 -14.70 13.52 10.52
C GLY A 23 -15.38 12.64 9.49
N ASP A 24 -15.28 13.04 8.23
CA ASP A 24 -15.68 12.21 7.10
C ASP A 24 -14.66 11.09 6.89
N THR A 25 -15.08 9.97 6.31
CA THR A 25 -14.20 8.81 6.07
C THR A 25 -14.24 8.39 4.62
N MET A 26 -13.05 8.24 4.02
CA MET A 26 -12.83 7.66 2.70
C MET A 26 -11.94 6.43 2.84
N VAL A 27 -12.27 5.34 2.14
CA VAL A 27 -11.36 4.18 2.03
C VAL A 27 -10.64 4.24 0.70
N TRP A 28 -9.31 4.24 0.73
CA TRP A 28 -8.44 4.15 -0.44
C TRP A 28 -8.27 2.68 -0.86
N ARG A 29 -9.34 2.08 -1.40
CA ARG A 29 -9.38 0.72 -1.98
C ARG A 29 -8.59 0.60 -3.30
N GLU A 30 -7.31 0.88 -3.24
CA GLU A 30 -6.37 0.68 -4.34
C GLU A 30 -5.33 -0.38 -3.97
N VAL A 31 -4.77 -1.03 -4.98
CA VAL A 31 -3.67 -1.98 -4.92
C VAL A 31 -2.51 -1.44 -5.77
N LEU A 32 -1.96 -0.27 -5.41
CA LEU A 32 -0.94 0.40 -6.23
C LEU A 32 0.38 -0.39 -6.21
N SER A 33 0.48 -1.39 -5.32
CA SER A 33 1.55 -2.39 -5.30
C SER A 33 1.61 -3.25 -6.56
N GLN A 34 0.49 -3.36 -7.31
CA GLN A 34 0.35 -4.17 -8.51
C GLN A 34 -0.23 -3.37 -9.68
N GLY A 35 -0.05 -3.91 -10.88
CA GLY A 35 -0.64 -3.36 -12.09
C GLY A 35 0.06 -2.11 -12.63
N PRO A 36 -0.45 -1.55 -13.74
CA PRO A 36 0.15 -0.42 -14.40
C PRO A 36 0.01 0.87 -13.59
N LEU A 37 1.07 1.66 -13.54
CA LEU A 37 1.11 2.97 -12.89
C LEU A 37 1.66 4.03 -13.84
N SER A 38 1.36 5.30 -13.54
CA SER A 38 2.06 6.45 -14.13
C SER A 38 2.22 7.54 -13.07
N THR A 39 3.17 8.45 -13.28
CA THR A 39 3.42 9.54 -12.34
C THR A 39 2.29 10.57 -12.29
N LYS A 40 1.41 10.61 -13.30
CA LYS A 40 0.29 11.55 -13.42
C LYS A 40 -0.98 11.00 -12.75
N ILE A 41 -0.93 10.86 -11.43
CA ILE A 41 -2.00 10.18 -10.66
C ILE A 41 -3.36 10.91 -10.71
N THR A 42 -3.39 12.22 -10.94
CA THR A 42 -4.64 12.98 -11.08
C THR A 42 -5.24 12.90 -12.50
N SER A 43 -4.56 12.24 -13.45
CA SER A 43 -5.05 12.15 -14.82
C SER A 43 -6.17 11.13 -14.99
N ALA A 44 -7.12 11.43 -15.88
CA ALA A 44 -8.18 10.49 -16.25
C ALA A 44 -7.62 9.18 -16.83
N ASP A 45 -6.51 9.25 -17.57
CA ASP A 45 -5.86 8.06 -18.12
C ASP A 45 -5.29 7.14 -17.05
N PHE A 46 -4.75 7.69 -15.95
CA PHE A 46 -4.31 6.88 -14.81
C PHE A 46 -5.50 6.06 -14.28
N TRP A 47 -6.59 6.72 -13.90
CA TRP A 47 -7.74 6.05 -13.28
C TRP A 47 -8.49 5.12 -14.22
N ARG A 48 -8.57 5.43 -15.51
CA ARG A 48 -9.11 4.50 -16.53
C ARG A 48 -8.28 3.21 -16.60
N THR A 49 -6.95 3.35 -16.65
CA THR A 49 -6.05 2.19 -16.72
C THR A 49 -6.13 1.35 -15.44
N ARG A 50 -6.24 2.00 -14.26
CA ARG A 50 -6.47 1.31 -12.99
C ARG A 50 -7.80 0.58 -12.96
N ALA A 51 -8.90 1.21 -13.40
CA ALA A 51 -10.21 0.56 -13.46
C ALA A 51 -10.22 -0.68 -14.36
N GLU A 52 -9.55 -0.62 -15.52
CA GLU A 52 -9.37 -1.78 -16.40
C GLU A 52 -8.62 -2.91 -15.69
N PHE A 53 -7.49 -2.61 -15.05
CA PHE A 53 -6.69 -3.58 -14.30
C PHE A 53 -7.46 -4.21 -13.14
N ILE A 54 -8.12 -3.41 -12.30
CA ILE A 54 -8.87 -3.90 -11.13
C ILE A 54 -10.04 -4.78 -11.55
N ARG A 55 -10.80 -4.39 -12.58
CA ARG A 55 -11.88 -5.23 -13.12
C ARG A 55 -11.33 -6.55 -13.65
N ASP A 56 -10.24 -6.52 -14.39
CA ASP A 56 -9.74 -7.71 -15.08
C ASP A 56 -9.02 -8.68 -14.14
N VAL A 57 -8.28 -8.19 -13.14
CA VAL A 57 -7.48 -9.02 -12.22
C VAL A 57 -8.23 -9.31 -10.92
N PHE A 58 -8.86 -8.31 -10.30
CA PHE A 58 -9.55 -8.45 -9.01
C PHE A 58 -11.04 -8.76 -9.15
N LYS A 59 -11.59 -8.73 -10.37
CA LYS A 59 -13.01 -9.01 -10.66
C LYS A 59 -13.97 -8.12 -9.85
N ALA A 60 -13.54 -6.89 -9.57
CA ALA A 60 -14.31 -5.92 -8.80
C ALA A 60 -15.05 -4.95 -9.73
N ASP A 61 -16.35 -5.16 -9.91
CA ASP A 61 -17.20 -4.34 -10.79
C ASP A 61 -17.61 -2.99 -10.16
N THR A 62 -17.43 -2.84 -8.84
CA THR A 62 -17.82 -1.64 -8.08
C THR A 62 -16.72 -0.59 -7.96
N TYR A 63 -15.54 -0.81 -8.57
CA TYR A 63 -14.37 0.07 -8.44
C TYR A 63 -14.65 1.55 -8.79
N GLN A 64 -15.53 1.80 -9.77
CA GLN A 64 -15.94 3.17 -10.11
C GLN A 64 -16.55 3.89 -8.89
N GLN A 65 -17.48 3.24 -8.19
CA GLN A 65 -18.20 3.81 -7.06
C GLN A 65 -17.36 3.80 -5.78
N ASP A 66 -16.64 2.71 -5.57
CA ASP A 66 -15.90 2.45 -4.33
C ASP A 66 -14.57 3.19 -4.24
N MET A 67 -14.07 3.71 -5.37
CA MET A 67 -12.81 4.45 -5.45
C MET A 67 -12.89 5.73 -6.27
N ILE A 68 -13.21 5.65 -7.56
CA ILE A 68 -13.07 6.80 -8.46
C ILE A 68 -14.02 7.92 -8.06
N ASP A 69 -15.28 7.60 -7.76
CA ASP A 69 -16.28 8.56 -7.33
C ASP A 69 -15.91 9.19 -5.96
N GLN A 70 -15.21 8.44 -5.10
CA GLN A 70 -14.74 8.91 -3.78
C GLN A 70 -13.61 9.95 -3.89
N LEU A 71 -12.88 10.03 -5.00
CA LEU A 71 -11.83 11.04 -5.21
C LEU A 71 -12.37 12.48 -5.17
N ALA A 72 -13.67 12.68 -5.35
CA ALA A 72 -14.31 13.98 -5.19
C ALA A 72 -14.09 14.56 -3.78
N MET A 73 -14.05 13.72 -2.74
CA MET A 73 -13.78 14.15 -1.36
C MET A 73 -12.41 14.83 -1.23
N LEU A 74 -11.40 14.41 -2.01
CA LEU A 74 -10.07 15.00 -1.96
C LEU A 74 -10.01 16.43 -2.51
N SER A 75 -11.06 16.88 -3.19
CA SER A 75 -11.18 18.24 -3.73
C SER A 75 -12.03 19.16 -2.84
N GLU A 76 -12.59 18.65 -1.74
CA GLU A 76 -13.37 19.43 -0.79
C GLU A 76 -12.48 20.24 0.17
N ALA A 77 -13.04 21.28 0.78
CA ALA A 77 -12.33 22.19 1.66
C ALA A 77 -12.27 21.64 3.10
N TYR A 78 -11.47 20.59 3.31
CA TYR A 78 -11.13 20.12 4.65
C TYR A 78 -10.08 21.03 5.30
N ASP A 79 -10.13 21.15 6.63
CA ASP A 79 -9.07 21.82 7.40
C ASP A 79 -7.89 20.84 7.63
N GLU A 80 -8.20 19.54 7.79
CA GLU A 80 -7.23 18.47 8.04
C GLU A 80 -7.60 17.17 7.32
N VAL A 81 -6.57 16.45 6.85
CA VAL A 81 -6.70 15.11 6.29
C VAL A 81 -5.76 14.17 7.04
N ASN A 82 -6.32 13.09 7.59
CA ASN A 82 -5.59 12.06 8.32
C ASN A 82 -5.41 10.82 7.45
N LEU A 83 -4.16 10.50 7.15
CA LEU A 83 -3.74 9.33 6.38
C LEU A 83 -3.49 8.16 7.34
N TRP A 84 -4.28 7.10 7.24
CA TRP A 84 -4.15 5.89 8.05
C TRP A 84 -3.57 4.75 7.20
N PHE A 85 -2.26 4.55 7.30
CA PHE A 85 -1.50 3.56 6.52
C PHE A 85 -0.55 2.76 7.41
N GLU A 86 0.05 1.71 6.87
CA GLU A 86 0.81 0.72 7.63
C GLU A 86 2.20 0.48 7.05
N PHE A 87 3.01 -0.31 7.75
CA PHE A 87 4.43 -0.47 7.46
C PHE A 87 4.75 -1.23 6.17
N ASP A 88 3.83 -2.04 5.66
CA ASP A 88 4.08 -2.90 4.51
C ASP A 88 4.11 -2.14 3.17
N LEU A 89 4.69 -2.78 2.16
CA LEU A 89 4.86 -2.21 0.83
C LEU A 89 3.53 -1.85 0.16
N HIS A 90 2.49 -2.65 0.35
CA HIS A 90 1.18 -2.36 -0.21
C HIS A 90 0.63 -1.03 0.33
N CYS A 91 0.64 -0.88 1.65
CA CYS A 91 0.19 0.33 2.32
C CYS A 91 1.06 1.55 1.99
N GLN A 92 2.39 1.41 2.02
CA GLN A 92 3.31 2.51 1.76
C GLN A 92 3.17 3.05 0.32
N VAL A 93 2.96 2.20 -0.68
CA VAL A 93 2.77 2.65 -2.07
C VAL A 93 1.40 3.32 -2.25
N ASN A 94 0.37 2.84 -1.58
CA ASN A 94 -0.93 3.52 -1.54
C ASN A 94 -0.84 4.91 -0.89
N MET A 95 -0.15 5.02 0.24
CA MET A 95 0.15 6.30 0.89
C MET A 95 0.88 7.26 -0.06
N LEU A 96 1.92 6.79 -0.77
CA LEU A 96 2.63 7.60 -1.77
C LEU A 96 1.67 8.09 -2.86
N GLY A 97 0.75 7.25 -3.32
CA GLY A 97 -0.29 7.61 -4.27
C GLY A 97 -1.15 8.77 -3.76
N VAL A 98 -1.71 8.65 -2.55
CA VAL A 98 -2.53 9.73 -1.94
C VAL A 98 -1.74 11.03 -1.80
N MET A 99 -0.51 10.96 -1.29
CA MET A 99 0.35 12.15 -1.13
C MET A 99 0.66 12.81 -2.48
N ASN A 100 0.93 12.02 -3.52
CA ASN A 100 1.18 12.54 -4.86
C ASN A 100 -0.09 13.08 -5.53
N TYR A 101 -1.26 12.54 -5.19
CA TYR A 101 -2.53 13.11 -5.61
C TYR A 101 -2.68 14.52 -5.04
N PHE A 102 -2.50 14.70 -3.73
CA PHE A 102 -2.53 16.02 -3.10
C PHE A 102 -1.48 16.99 -3.68
N ASN A 103 -0.24 16.54 -3.90
CA ASN A 103 0.81 17.37 -4.54
C ASN A 103 0.43 17.85 -5.95
N GLN A 104 -0.37 17.08 -6.68
CA GLN A 104 -0.79 17.40 -8.04
C GLN A 104 -2.13 18.15 -8.10
N LEU A 105 -2.85 18.26 -6.98
CA LEU A 105 -4.04 19.09 -6.89
C LEU A 105 -3.65 20.57 -6.87
N SER A 106 -4.22 21.34 -7.79
CA SER A 106 -4.10 22.80 -7.81
C SER A 106 -5.13 23.40 -6.85
N SER A 107 -4.83 23.46 -5.55
CA SER A 107 -5.71 24.10 -4.56
C SER A 107 -5.10 25.40 -4.01
N LEU A 108 -5.95 26.41 -3.74
CA LEU A 108 -5.54 27.70 -3.18
C LEU A 108 -5.32 27.63 -1.65
N SER A 109 -5.81 26.57 -1.00
CA SER A 109 -5.68 26.28 0.42
C SER A 109 -5.57 24.78 0.62
N SER A 110 -4.38 24.30 0.99
CA SER A 110 -4.15 22.89 1.28
C SER A 110 -4.48 22.59 2.73
N PRO A 111 -5.21 21.49 3.03
CA PRO A 111 -5.42 21.05 4.40
C PRO A 111 -4.09 20.69 5.08
N ALA A 112 -4.09 20.69 6.41
CA ALA A 112 -3.03 20.03 7.17
C ALA A 112 -3.12 18.52 6.89
N ILE A 113 -2.07 17.93 6.35
CA ILE A 113 -2.02 16.48 6.12
C ILE A 113 -1.28 15.83 7.27
N CYS A 114 -1.93 14.90 7.95
CA CYS A 114 -1.38 14.15 9.08
C CYS A 114 -1.26 12.66 8.72
N LEU A 115 -0.28 11.99 9.30
CA LEU A 115 -0.03 10.57 9.13
C LEU A 115 -0.20 9.84 10.46
N ILE A 116 -0.96 8.75 10.44
CA ILE A 116 -0.96 7.69 11.45
C ILE A 116 -0.42 6.44 10.76
N CYS A 117 0.78 6.01 11.17
CA CYS A 117 1.48 4.87 10.58
C CYS A 117 2.19 4.04 11.66
N PRO A 118 1.47 3.17 12.39
CA PRO A 118 2.07 2.33 13.40
C PRO A 118 2.91 1.21 12.77
N ALA A 119 4.18 1.10 13.18
CA ALA A 119 4.99 -0.10 12.95
C ALA A 119 4.85 -1.15 14.08
N GLU A 120 4.39 -0.69 15.25
CA GLU A 120 4.17 -1.48 16.46
C GLU A 120 2.98 -0.92 17.23
N TYR A 121 2.42 -1.73 18.13
CA TYR A 121 1.36 -1.31 19.03
C TYR A 121 1.68 -1.77 20.47
N PRO A 122 1.45 -0.93 21.50
CA PRO A 122 1.71 -1.31 22.88
C PRO A 122 1.06 -2.64 23.27
N ASN A 123 1.84 -3.55 23.85
CA ASN A 123 1.40 -4.88 24.29
C ASN A 123 0.91 -5.83 23.19
N LYS A 124 1.20 -5.56 21.91
CA LYS A 124 0.99 -6.50 20.78
C LYS A 124 2.34 -6.84 20.12
N PRO A 125 3.11 -7.82 20.66
CA PRO A 125 4.44 -8.15 20.14
C PRO A 125 4.44 -8.67 18.70
N ASP A 126 3.31 -9.25 18.26
CA ASP A 126 3.11 -9.74 16.90
C ASP A 126 2.15 -8.84 16.09
N PHE A 127 2.19 -7.53 16.31
CA PHE A 127 1.31 -6.57 15.64
C PHE A 127 1.34 -6.77 14.12
N ARG A 128 0.19 -7.15 13.55
CA ARG A 128 0.04 -7.43 12.11
C ARG A 128 -0.51 -6.26 11.32
N GLY A 129 -1.09 -5.29 12.03
CA GLY A 129 -1.64 -4.10 11.41
C GLY A 129 -2.90 -3.57 12.10
N MET A 130 -3.43 -2.46 11.62
CA MET A 130 -4.60 -1.78 12.17
C MET A 130 -5.88 -2.61 12.07
N GLY A 131 -5.93 -3.60 11.15
CA GLY A 131 -7.05 -4.51 11.02
C GLY A 131 -7.33 -5.40 12.24
N GLU A 132 -6.36 -5.56 13.17
CA GLU A 132 -6.56 -6.27 14.45
C GLU A 132 -6.81 -5.34 15.65
N LEU A 133 -6.96 -4.03 15.42
CA LEU A 133 -7.24 -3.04 16.45
C LEU A 133 -8.75 -2.80 16.59
N ASN A 134 -9.20 -2.50 17.81
CA ASN A 134 -10.57 -2.02 18.08
C ASN A 134 -10.64 -0.48 18.05
N GLY A 135 -11.82 0.11 18.30
CA GLY A 135 -12.03 1.56 18.33
C GLY A 135 -11.11 2.30 19.33
N GLU A 136 -11.10 1.88 20.59
CA GLU A 136 -10.24 2.49 21.63
C GLU A 136 -8.75 2.45 21.26
N GLU A 137 -8.32 1.36 20.62
CA GLU A 137 -6.94 1.22 20.16
C GLU A 137 -6.60 2.14 18.97
N LEU A 138 -7.55 2.40 18.08
CA LEU A 138 -7.38 3.38 17.00
C LEU A 138 -7.38 4.82 17.52
N GLU A 139 -8.23 5.15 18.50
CA GLU A 139 -8.22 6.44 19.21
C GLU A 139 -6.87 6.69 19.88
N TYR A 140 -6.30 5.68 20.54
CA TYR A 140 -4.96 5.77 21.09
C TYR A 140 -3.93 6.15 20.01
N LEU A 141 -3.98 5.55 18.83
CA LEU A 141 -3.06 5.92 17.74
C LEU A 141 -3.27 7.38 17.27
N TYR A 142 -4.53 7.78 17.12
CA TYR A 142 -4.89 9.15 16.72
C TYR A 142 -4.33 10.19 17.68
N ASP A 143 -4.41 9.94 18.98
CA ASP A 143 -3.99 10.88 20.02
C ASP A 143 -2.47 10.87 20.24
N ASN A 144 -1.80 9.74 20.04
CA ASN A 144 -0.43 9.55 20.53
C ASN A 144 0.65 9.45 19.45
N ILE A 145 0.33 9.04 18.22
CA ILE A 145 1.36 8.85 17.18
C ILE A 145 1.13 9.69 15.91
N ARG A 146 -0.01 10.36 15.83
CA ARG A 146 -0.37 11.21 14.69
C ARG A 146 0.63 12.36 14.53
N VAL A 147 1.15 12.51 13.32
CA VAL A 147 2.15 13.53 13.00
C VAL A 147 1.73 14.34 11.78
N GLN A 148 1.84 15.66 11.84
CA GLN A 148 1.62 16.52 10.68
C GLN A 148 2.81 16.42 9.72
N LEU A 149 2.52 16.13 8.45
CA LEU A 149 3.51 16.02 7.39
C LEU A 149 3.98 17.42 6.96
N SER A 150 5.29 17.53 6.73
CA SER A 150 5.98 18.73 6.30
C SER A 150 6.19 18.74 4.78
N GLU A 151 6.62 19.89 4.23
CA GLU A 151 7.02 19.98 2.82
C GLU A 151 8.13 18.97 2.46
N ALA A 152 9.06 18.70 3.38
CA ALA A 152 10.12 17.72 3.17
C ALA A 152 9.57 16.29 3.00
N ASP A 153 8.51 15.95 3.74
CA ASP A 153 7.84 14.64 3.59
C ASP A 153 7.20 14.49 2.21
N PHE A 154 6.59 15.57 1.69
CA PHE A 154 6.01 15.58 0.35
C PHE A 154 7.07 15.52 -0.77
N VAL A 155 8.25 16.11 -0.56
CA VAL A 155 9.39 15.97 -1.48
C VAL A 155 9.86 14.51 -1.53
N ILE A 156 10.07 13.88 -0.37
CA ILE A 156 10.47 12.46 -0.29
C ILE A 156 9.41 11.58 -0.95
N ALA A 157 8.13 11.83 -0.69
CA ALA A 157 7.04 11.05 -1.27
C ALA A 157 6.96 11.20 -2.81
N ALA A 158 7.23 12.37 -3.35
CA ALA A 158 7.25 12.59 -4.80
C ALA A 158 8.41 11.84 -5.47
N GLU A 159 9.62 11.94 -4.91
CA GLU A 159 10.80 11.22 -5.40
C GLU A 159 10.61 9.70 -5.34
N ALA A 160 10.12 9.19 -4.20
CA ALA A 160 9.86 7.77 -4.00
C ALA A 160 8.79 7.24 -4.96
N TRP A 161 7.73 8.01 -5.20
CA TRP A 161 6.68 7.66 -6.17
C TRP A 161 7.21 7.58 -7.59
N GLU A 162 8.02 8.55 -8.03
CA GLU A 162 8.63 8.51 -9.36
C GLU A 162 9.55 7.28 -9.52
N LEU A 163 10.40 7.00 -8.54
CA LEU A 163 11.26 5.82 -8.54
C LEU A 163 10.46 4.51 -8.57
N TYR A 164 9.38 4.44 -7.79
CA TYR A 164 8.50 3.28 -7.73
C TYR A 164 7.84 3.02 -9.09
N VAL A 165 7.23 4.04 -9.67
CA VAL A 165 6.54 3.97 -10.96
C VAL A 165 7.50 3.64 -12.11
N ASN A 166 8.69 4.24 -12.11
CA ASN A 166 9.70 3.98 -13.15
C ASN A 166 10.25 2.54 -13.11
N GLY A 167 10.20 1.87 -11.95
CA GLY A 167 10.57 0.47 -11.81
C GLY A 167 12.04 0.16 -12.12
N ASN A 168 12.94 1.15 -12.03
CA ASN A 168 14.37 0.96 -12.27
C ASN A 168 15.10 0.53 -10.99
N ALA A 169 15.55 -0.72 -10.94
CA ALA A 169 16.25 -1.27 -9.77
C ALA A 169 17.54 -0.52 -9.42
N ALA A 170 18.30 -0.04 -10.41
CA ALA A 170 19.58 0.62 -10.17
C ALA A 170 19.39 2.03 -9.57
N ASP A 171 18.39 2.76 -10.04
CA ASP A 171 18.07 4.09 -9.53
C ASP A 171 17.45 3.99 -8.13
N LEU A 172 16.54 3.04 -7.91
CA LEU A 172 15.99 2.78 -6.57
C LEU A 172 17.07 2.35 -5.56
N GLN A 173 17.99 1.46 -5.98
CA GLN A 173 19.13 1.06 -5.14
C GLN A 173 20.04 2.24 -4.80
N ARG A 174 20.30 3.13 -5.76
CA ARG A 174 21.09 4.35 -5.53
C ARG A 174 20.39 5.23 -4.51
N TYR A 175 19.10 5.49 -4.70
CA TYR A 175 18.29 6.29 -3.78
C TYR A 175 18.35 5.75 -2.35
N LEU A 176 18.14 4.45 -2.15
CA LEU A 176 18.21 3.80 -0.84
C LEU A 176 19.59 3.91 -0.18
N ASN A 177 20.67 3.98 -0.97
CA ASN A 177 22.03 4.09 -0.46
C ASN A 177 22.43 5.53 -0.13
N THR A 178 21.90 6.51 -0.86
CA THR A 178 22.29 7.92 -0.73
C THR A 178 21.33 8.73 0.13
N ASN A 179 20.05 8.36 0.19
CA ASN A 179 19.07 9.07 1.01
C ASN A 179 19.22 8.70 2.49
N THR A 180 19.63 9.68 3.29
CA THR A 180 19.87 9.51 4.73
C THR A 180 18.73 10.05 5.60
N PHE A 181 17.73 10.71 5.00
CA PHE A 181 16.62 11.34 5.71
C PHE A 181 15.28 10.85 5.14
N TRP A 182 14.42 10.34 6.02
CA TRP A 182 13.11 9.77 5.65
C TRP A 182 11.93 10.54 6.27
N GLY A 183 12.20 11.65 6.95
CA GLY A 183 11.19 12.47 7.61
C GLY A 183 10.27 11.65 8.51
N SER A 184 8.98 11.94 8.42
CA SER A 184 7.89 11.23 9.11
C SER A 184 7.56 9.89 8.44
N LEU A 185 8.03 9.65 7.21
CA LEU A 185 7.78 8.44 6.41
C LEU A 185 8.72 7.29 6.83
N HIS A 186 8.76 7.00 8.12
CA HIS A 186 9.74 6.11 8.74
C HIS A 186 9.69 4.65 8.26
N CYS A 187 8.52 4.18 7.77
CA CYS A 187 8.36 2.84 7.19
C CYS A 187 8.77 2.75 5.72
N LEU A 188 8.92 3.89 5.03
CA LEU A 188 9.05 3.92 3.56
C LEU A 188 10.35 3.27 3.07
N LYS A 189 11.45 3.42 3.82
CA LYS A 189 12.74 2.83 3.44
C LYS A 189 12.66 1.32 3.29
N ASP A 190 12.06 0.64 4.26
CA ASP A 190 11.98 -0.81 4.30
C ASP A 190 11.02 -1.34 3.23
N ALA A 191 9.90 -0.64 3.01
CA ALA A 191 9.00 -0.91 1.88
C ALA A 191 9.73 -0.78 0.53
N LEU A 192 10.46 0.32 0.29
CA LEU A 192 11.23 0.49 -0.94
C LEU A 192 12.36 -0.54 -1.10
N ALA A 193 12.99 -0.98 -0.01
CA ALA A 193 13.94 -2.09 -0.05
C ALA A 193 13.26 -3.41 -0.44
N ALA A 194 12.04 -3.66 0.01
CA ALA A 194 11.23 -4.80 -0.43
C ALA A 194 10.86 -4.70 -1.91
N GLN A 195 10.52 -3.50 -2.40
CA GLN A 195 10.29 -3.26 -3.84
C GLN A 195 11.55 -3.52 -4.67
N LEU A 196 12.72 -3.09 -4.19
CA LEU A 196 13.97 -3.34 -4.91
C LEU A 196 14.20 -4.84 -5.13
N LYS A 197 13.91 -5.68 -4.13
CA LYS A 197 13.96 -7.15 -4.30
C LYS A 197 12.98 -7.65 -5.37
N ARG A 198 11.78 -7.04 -5.49
CA ARG A 198 10.79 -7.39 -6.54
C ARG A 198 11.28 -7.04 -7.95
N LEU A 199 12.07 -5.98 -8.09
CA LEU A 199 12.61 -5.54 -9.39
C LEU A 199 13.80 -6.39 -9.87
N GLN A 200 14.43 -7.14 -8.97
CA GLN A 200 15.57 -8.00 -9.29
C GLN A 200 15.12 -9.42 -9.59
N THR A 201 15.76 -10.06 -10.56
CA THR A 201 15.51 -11.47 -10.92
C THR A 201 16.76 -12.31 -10.76
N ASN A 202 16.57 -13.59 -10.45
CA ASN A 202 17.66 -14.57 -10.43
C ASN A 202 17.98 -15.07 -11.86
N ALA A 203 18.90 -16.02 -11.97
CA ALA A 203 19.30 -16.63 -13.26
C ALA A 203 18.15 -17.35 -14.00
N LEU A 204 17.04 -17.65 -13.32
CA LEU A 204 15.84 -18.25 -13.88
C LEU A 204 14.79 -17.19 -14.31
N GLY A 205 15.09 -15.90 -14.18
CA GLY A 205 14.15 -14.82 -14.47
C GLY A 205 13.00 -14.73 -13.46
N LEU A 206 13.17 -15.27 -12.25
CA LEU A 206 12.19 -15.21 -11.17
C LEU A 206 12.48 -14.02 -10.27
N ASN A 207 11.46 -13.20 -10.00
CA ASN A 207 11.58 -12.14 -9.00
C ASN A 207 11.58 -12.74 -7.57
N TYR A 208 11.86 -11.91 -6.57
CA TYR A 208 11.94 -12.39 -5.18
C TYR A 208 10.66 -13.10 -4.70
N ILE A 209 9.47 -12.60 -5.03
CA ILE A 209 8.19 -13.18 -4.60
C ILE A 209 8.00 -14.57 -5.22
N GLU A 210 8.26 -14.68 -6.52
CA GLU A 210 8.20 -15.95 -7.25
C GLU A 210 9.18 -16.98 -6.67
N GLN A 211 10.39 -16.54 -6.29
CA GLN A 211 11.38 -17.40 -5.65
C GLN A 211 10.90 -17.94 -4.30
N GLN A 212 10.31 -17.07 -3.46
CA GLN A 212 9.80 -17.48 -2.15
C GLN A 212 8.61 -18.43 -2.28
N LEU A 213 7.64 -18.12 -3.15
CA LEU A 213 6.48 -18.99 -3.40
C LEU A 213 6.91 -20.35 -3.96
N LEU A 214 7.86 -20.36 -4.90
CA LEU A 214 8.39 -21.60 -5.47
C LEU A 214 9.19 -22.41 -4.44
N HIS A 215 9.93 -21.74 -3.54
CA HIS A 215 10.63 -22.40 -2.45
C HIS A 215 9.66 -23.11 -1.51
N ILE A 216 8.59 -22.42 -1.08
CA ILE A 216 7.55 -23.00 -0.22
C ILE A 216 6.89 -24.19 -0.93
N TYR A 217 6.53 -24.03 -2.21
CA TYR A 217 5.94 -25.10 -3.01
C TYR A 217 6.84 -26.35 -3.09
N ASN A 218 8.13 -26.15 -3.35
CA ASN A 218 9.10 -27.24 -3.47
C ASN A 218 9.41 -27.90 -2.11
N SER A 219 9.06 -27.28 -0.99
CA SER A 219 9.15 -27.92 0.34
C SER A 219 8.06 -28.99 0.56
N GLY A 220 7.07 -29.08 -0.34
CA GLY A 220 5.96 -30.03 -0.27
C GLY A 220 4.61 -29.39 0.07
N ILE A 221 4.59 -28.10 0.41
CA ILE A 221 3.36 -27.35 0.69
C ILE A 221 2.70 -26.97 -0.64
N THR A 222 1.65 -27.70 -1.01
CA THR A 222 0.95 -27.53 -2.29
C THR A 222 -0.51 -27.07 -2.13
N ASP A 223 -1.03 -27.05 -0.91
CA ASP A 223 -2.29 -26.41 -0.57
C ASP A 223 -2.13 -24.88 -0.66
N ARG A 224 -3.06 -24.21 -1.36
CA ARG A 224 -2.99 -22.76 -1.60
C ARG A 224 -3.04 -21.96 -0.29
N GLY A 225 -3.93 -22.33 0.63
CA GLY A 225 -4.11 -21.60 1.89
C GLY A 225 -2.92 -21.74 2.83
N GLU A 226 -2.36 -22.95 2.94
CA GLU A 226 -1.15 -23.19 3.71
C GLU A 226 0.05 -22.48 3.09
N LEU A 227 0.22 -22.53 1.77
CA LEU A 227 1.30 -21.84 1.07
C LEU A 227 1.28 -20.32 1.34
N TYR A 228 0.11 -19.68 1.22
CA TYR A 228 -0.03 -18.24 1.46
C TYR A 228 0.22 -17.89 2.92
N ARG A 229 -0.28 -18.72 3.86
CA ARG A 229 0.04 -18.54 5.28
C ARG A 229 1.53 -18.64 5.57
N THR A 230 2.23 -19.60 4.96
CA THR A 230 3.68 -19.71 5.10
C THR A 230 4.38 -18.49 4.51
N PHE A 231 3.92 -17.99 3.36
CA PHE A 231 4.45 -16.77 2.76
C PHE A 231 4.28 -15.57 3.70
N TRP A 232 3.08 -15.30 4.20
CA TRP A 232 2.84 -14.15 5.09
C TRP A 232 3.63 -14.20 6.40
N ASN A 233 3.89 -15.40 6.93
CA ASN A 233 4.69 -15.57 8.14
C ASN A 233 6.14 -15.12 7.97
N THR A 234 6.70 -15.20 6.75
CA THR A 234 8.10 -14.83 6.47
C THR A 234 8.24 -13.53 5.70
N GLU A 235 7.20 -13.14 4.95
CA GLU A 235 7.25 -12.06 3.94
C GLU A 235 6.17 -10.99 4.18
N LYS A 236 5.80 -10.73 5.44
CA LYS A 236 4.78 -9.74 5.83
C LYS A 236 5.00 -8.33 5.27
N ILE A 237 6.26 -7.96 5.01
CA ILE A 237 6.64 -6.64 4.47
C ILE A 237 5.99 -6.33 3.12
N TYR A 238 5.46 -7.31 2.39
CA TYR A 238 4.84 -7.07 1.09
C TYR A 238 3.35 -6.69 1.16
N GLY A 239 2.65 -7.01 2.24
CA GLY A 239 1.24 -6.62 2.43
C GLY A 239 0.26 -7.22 1.41
N PHE A 240 0.62 -8.33 0.75
CA PHE A 240 -0.22 -8.92 -0.29
C PHE A 240 -1.39 -9.72 0.26
N GLY A 241 -2.57 -9.54 -0.32
CA GLY A 241 -3.70 -10.46 -0.21
C GLY A 241 -3.63 -11.62 -1.19
N ASP A 242 -4.65 -12.49 -1.11
CA ASP A 242 -4.78 -13.70 -1.94
C ASP A 242 -4.60 -13.42 -3.44
N THR A 243 -5.35 -12.45 -3.99
CA THR A 243 -5.32 -12.13 -5.43
C THR A 243 -3.96 -11.65 -5.89
N GLU A 244 -3.25 -10.89 -5.07
CA GLU A 244 -1.90 -10.41 -5.40
C GLU A 244 -0.90 -11.59 -5.45
N LEU A 245 -1.03 -12.58 -4.55
CA LEU A 245 -0.25 -13.81 -4.61
C LEU A 245 -0.65 -14.70 -5.78
N ASP A 246 -1.93 -14.76 -6.11
CA ASP A 246 -2.44 -15.51 -7.26
C ASP A 246 -1.77 -15.03 -8.57
N ILE A 247 -1.53 -13.72 -8.75
CA ILE A 247 -0.78 -13.16 -9.90
C ILE A 247 0.60 -13.82 -10.04
N TYR A 248 1.35 -13.94 -8.93
CA TYR A 248 2.69 -14.54 -8.95
C TYR A 248 2.64 -16.06 -9.15
N MET A 249 1.64 -16.73 -8.59
CA MET A 249 1.42 -18.17 -8.80
C MET A 249 1.07 -18.48 -10.26
N GLU A 250 0.25 -17.65 -10.90
CA GLU A 250 -0.02 -17.73 -12.33
C GLU A 250 1.23 -17.46 -13.17
N GLY A 251 2.04 -16.46 -12.79
CA GLY A 251 3.35 -16.19 -13.41
C GLY A 251 4.28 -17.40 -13.37
N LEU A 252 4.40 -18.05 -12.21
CA LEU A 252 5.17 -19.28 -12.03
C LEU A 252 4.62 -20.45 -12.87
N ARG A 253 3.29 -20.61 -12.97
CA ARG A 253 2.65 -21.61 -13.84
C ARG A 253 2.95 -21.33 -15.32
N GLY A 254 2.84 -20.09 -15.76
CA GLY A 254 3.14 -19.67 -17.14
C GLY A 254 4.60 -19.90 -17.53
N LYS A 255 5.53 -19.79 -16.56
CA LYS A 255 6.95 -20.11 -16.71
C LYS A 255 7.27 -21.62 -16.58
N GLY A 256 6.28 -22.46 -16.29
CA GLY A 256 6.43 -23.92 -16.19
C GLY A 256 7.03 -24.43 -14.88
N HIS A 257 7.04 -23.61 -13.82
CA HIS A 257 7.61 -23.99 -12.52
C HIS A 257 6.63 -24.72 -11.59
N LEU A 258 5.31 -24.61 -11.84
CA LEU A 258 4.28 -25.22 -11.01
C LEU A 258 3.42 -26.22 -11.80
N LYS A 259 3.04 -27.31 -11.14
CA LYS A 259 1.97 -28.21 -11.63
C LYS A 259 0.59 -27.64 -11.23
N PRO A 260 -0.51 -28.08 -11.86
CA PRO A 260 -1.85 -27.73 -11.39
C PRO A 260 -2.01 -28.13 -9.92
N MET A 261 -2.35 -27.18 -9.05
CA MET A 261 -2.64 -27.45 -7.64
C MET A 261 -4.04 -28.05 -7.52
N SER A 262 -4.23 -28.98 -6.59
CA SER A 262 -5.57 -29.40 -6.16
C SER A 262 -6.26 -28.24 -5.46
N SER A 263 -7.53 -27.99 -5.81
CA SER A 263 -8.42 -27.02 -5.16
C SER A 263 -8.63 -27.29 -3.68
#